data_AF-A0A165XB61-F1
#
_entry.id   AF-A0A165XB61-F1
#
_cell.length_a   1.000
_cell.length_b   1.000
_cell.length_c   1.000
_cell.angle_alpha   90.00
_cell.angle_beta   90.00
_cell.angle_gamma   90.00
#
_symmetry.space_group_name_H-M   'P 1'
#
loop_
_entity.id
_entity.type
_entity.pdbx_description
1 polymer ?
#
loop_
_entity_poly.entity_id
_entity_poly.type
_entity_poly.pdbx_seq_one_letter_code
_entity_poly.pdbx_strand_id
1 'polypeptide(L)'
;MASHVTIKRIERNKRKHVTAIHGLEAFDIDLKKAAKQLANKFATGASVTKNAQGFDEVVVQGDVADEVQELLEDNVGVLKGVPAKNISIVEEKKKKAGE
;
A
#
# COMPACT_ATOMS: atom_id res chain seq x y z
N MET A 1 -4.60 -17.47 10.25
CA MET A 1 -4.44 -16.01 10.43
C MET A 1 -3.01 -15.64 10.09
N ALA A 2 -2.76 -15.28 8.84
CA ALA A 2 -1.49 -14.69 8.44
C ALA A 2 -1.80 -13.24 8.08
N SER A 3 -1.78 -12.34 9.07
CA SER A 3 -1.96 -10.91 8.84
C SER A 3 -0.71 -10.39 8.15
N HIS A 4 -0.73 -10.27 6.83
CA HIS A 4 0.38 -9.77 6.02
C HIS A 4 -0.08 -8.56 5.22
N VAL A 5 0.76 -7.52 5.18
CA VAL A 5 0.55 -6.33 4.37
C VAL A 5 1.22 -6.56 3.03
N THR A 6 0.47 -6.42 1.95
CA THR A 6 1.02 -6.54 0.60
C THR A 6 1.05 -5.17 -0.04
N ILE A 7 2.24 -4.72 -0.42
CA ILE A 7 2.46 -3.47 -1.16
C ILE A 7 2.68 -3.85 -2.61
N LYS A 8 1.73 -3.51 -3.48
CA LYS A 8 1.82 -3.72 -4.92
C LYS A 8 2.28 -2.44 -5.60
N ARG A 9 3.36 -2.52 -6.35
CA ARG A 9 3.81 -1.45 -7.24
C ARG A 9 3.29 -1.73 -8.64
N ILE A 10 2.42 -0.85 -9.14
CA ILE A 10 1.75 -0.99 -10.43
C ILE A 10 2.21 0.14 -11.35
N GLU A 11 2.83 -0.20 -12.48
CA GLU A 11 3.19 0.79 -13.49
C GLU A 11 1.97 1.16 -14.35
N ARG A 12 1.54 2.42 -14.25
CA ARG A 12 0.40 2.92 -15.01
C ARG A 12 0.81 3.44 -16.39
N ASN A 13 1.93 4.16 -16.49
CA ASN A 13 2.37 4.75 -17.76
C ASN A 13 3.87 5.10 -17.77
N LYS A 14 4.76 4.17 -18.19
CA LYS A 14 6.22 4.27 -18.41
C LYS A 14 7.09 4.87 -17.28
N ARG A 15 6.76 6.07 -16.79
CA ARG A 15 7.39 6.77 -15.66
C ARG A 15 6.43 7.00 -14.49
N LYS A 16 5.16 6.60 -14.63
CA LYS A 16 4.13 6.76 -13.60
C LYS A 16 3.84 5.44 -12.92
N HIS A 17 4.05 5.40 -11.62
CA HIS A 17 3.78 4.26 -10.75
C HIS A 17 2.65 4.60 -9.78
N VAL A 18 1.93 3.56 -9.38
CA VAL A 18 0.91 3.62 -8.34
C VAL A 18 1.25 2.52 -7.34
N THR A 19 1.21 2.86 -6.07
CA THR A 19 1.49 1.93 -4.98
C THR A 19 0.17 1.59 -4.30
N ALA A 20 -0.26 0.33 -4.39
CA ALA A 20 -1.47 -0.18 -3.74
C ALA A 20 -1.08 -0.98 -2.49
N ILE A 21 -1.72 -0.72 -1.36
CA ILE A 21 -1.41 -1.32 -0.07
C ILE A 21 -2.62 -2.08 0.41
N HIS A 22 -2.46 -3.38 0.60
CA HIS A 22 -3.49 -4.31 1.06
C HIS A 22 -3.14 -4.91 2.42
N GLY A 23 -4.15 -5.34 3.17
CA GLY A 23 -3.95 -6.07 4.42
C GLY A 23 -3.77 -5.19 5.66
N LEU A 24 -3.92 -3.87 5.52
CA LEU A 24 -3.95 -2.93 6.66
C LEU A 24 -5.18 -3.12 7.56
N GLU A 25 -6.29 -3.64 7.03
CA GLU A 25 -7.50 -3.92 7.83
C GLU A 25 -7.25 -5.02 8.89
N ALA A 26 -6.37 -5.98 8.58
CA ALA A 26 -6.07 -7.13 9.45
C ALA A 26 -5.32 -6.75 10.73
N PHE A 27 -4.91 -5.48 10.83
CA PHE A 27 -4.23 -4.88 11.97
C PHE A 27 -5.09 -3.83 12.68
N ASP A 28 -6.39 -3.75 12.38
CA ASP A 28 -7.32 -2.76 12.94
C ASP A 28 -6.91 -1.30 12.64
N ILE A 29 -6.20 -1.09 11.52
CA ILE A 29 -5.71 0.23 11.10
C ILE A 29 -6.79 0.93 10.29
N ASP A 30 -7.11 2.16 10.69
CA ASP A 30 -8.05 3.01 9.94
C ASP A 30 -7.43 3.46 8.62
N LEU A 31 -7.93 2.86 7.53
CA LEU A 31 -7.46 3.10 6.16
C LEU A 31 -7.58 4.57 5.73
N LYS A 32 -8.57 5.31 6.25
CA LYS A 32 -8.72 6.75 5.94
C LYS A 32 -7.63 7.57 6.59
N LYS A 33 -7.22 7.21 7.81
CA LYS A 33 -6.10 7.88 8.50
C LYS A 33 -4.77 7.51 7.84
N ALA A 34 -4.58 6.23 7.52
CA ALA A 34 -3.40 5.76 6.79
C ALA A 34 -3.26 6.50 5.44
N ALA A 35 -4.33 6.55 4.63
CA ALA A 35 -4.32 7.29 3.37
C ALA A 35 -3.99 8.77 3.56
N LYS A 36 -4.57 9.45 4.56
CA LYS A 36 -4.25 10.87 4.84
C LYS A 36 -2.79 11.08 5.28
N GLN A 37 -2.25 10.20 6.12
CA GLN A 37 -0.86 10.30 6.55
C GLN A 37 0.09 10.10 5.37
N LEU A 38 -0.17 9.10 4.53
CA LEU A 38 0.60 8.84 3.31
C LEU A 38 0.51 10.04 2.35
N ALA A 39 -0.68 10.59 2.13
CA ALA A 39 -0.86 11.76 1.28
C ALA A 39 -0.14 13.00 1.80
N ASN A 40 -0.15 13.23 3.13
CA ASN A 40 0.53 14.38 3.73
C ASN A 40 2.06 14.22 3.70
N LYS A 41 2.56 13.02 4.03
CA LYS A 41 3.99 12.72 4.08
C LYS A 41 4.64 12.74 2.70
N PHE A 42 3.97 12.18 1.70
CA PHE A 42 4.50 12.11 0.33
C PHE A 42 4.07 13.27 -0.56
N ALA A 43 3.18 14.15 -0.08
CA ALA A 43 2.53 15.17 -0.89
C ALA A 43 1.89 14.61 -2.18
N THR A 44 1.44 13.35 -2.13
CA THR A 44 0.83 12.63 -3.25
C THR A 44 -0.65 12.34 -2.99
N GLY A 45 -1.40 12.09 -4.06
CA GLY A 45 -2.79 11.65 -3.93
C GLY A 45 -2.86 10.24 -3.36
N ALA A 46 -3.55 10.06 -2.23
CA ALA A 46 -3.90 8.75 -1.69
C ALA A 46 -5.41 8.61 -1.53
N SER A 47 -5.95 7.46 -1.89
CA SER A 47 -7.37 7.15 -1.70
C SER A 47 -7.56 5.71 -1.24
N VAL A 48 -8.61 5.49 -0.46
CA VAL A 48 -9.06 4.14 -0.11
C VAL A 48 -9.91 3.64 -1.28
N THR A 49 -9.57 2.49 -1.83
CA THR A 49 -10.37 1.79 -2.86
C THR A 49 -10.76 0.41 -2.35
N LYS A 50 -11.68 -0.23 -3.05
CA LYS A 50 -12.13 -1.58 -2.74
C LYS A 50 -11.64 -2.53 -3.81
N ASN A 51 -11.03 -3.62 -3.38
CA ASN A 51 -10.61 -4.71 -4.24
C ASN A 51 -11.82 -5.49 -4.76
N ALA A 52 -11.62 -6.30 -5.81
CA ALA A 52 -12.67 -7.16 -6.37
C ALA A 52 -13.25 -8.18 -5.36
N GLN A 53 -12.50 -8.48 -4.29
CA GLN A 53 -12.92 -9.34 -3.19
C GLN A 53 -13.70 -8.60 -2.08
N GLY A 54 -13.96 -7.30 -2.25
CA GLY A 54 -14.70 -6.47 -1.30
C GLY A 54 -13.88 -5.91 -0.13
N PHE A 55 -12.59 -6.28 -0.04
CA PHE A 55 -11.66 -5.75 0.96
C PHE A 55 -11.17 -4.35 0.59
N ASP A 56 -11.03 -3.49 1.59
CA ASP A 56 -10.54 -2.13 1.40
C ASP A 56 -9.00 -2.11 1.31
N GLU A 57 -8.46 -1.30 0.40
CA GLU A 57 -7.03 -1.10 0.15
C GLU A 57 -6.72 0.39 0.02
N VAL A 58 -5.47 0.78 0.25
CA VAL A 58 -5.02 2.17 0.07
C VAL A 58 -4.19 2.26 -1.20
N VAL A 59 -4.62 3.07 -2.16
CA VAL A 59 -3.85 3.38 -3.36
C VAL A 59 -3.22 4.76 -3.23
N VAL A 60 -1.92 4.82 -3.46
CA VAL A 60 -1.11 6.05 -3.45
C VAL A 60 -0.52 6.28 -4.83
N GLN A 61 -0.65 7.50 -5.33
CA GLN A 61 -0.05 7.92 -6.57
C GLN A 61 1.45 8.14 -6.37
N GLY A 62 2.28 7.56 -7.24
CA GLY A 62 3.72 7.69 -7.16
C GLY A 62 4.44 6.40 -6.80
N ASP A 63 5.75 6.48 -6.87
CA ASP A 63 6.68 5.40 -6.60
C ASP A 63 7.12 5.44 -5.14
N VAL A 64 6.18 5.17 -4.25
CA VAL A 64 6.40 5.27 -2.81
C VAL A 64 6.47 3.88 -2.16
N ALA A 65 6.74 2.82 -2.92
CA ALA A 65 6.74 1.45 -2.39
C ALA A 65 7.79 1.28 -1.28
N ASP A 66 9.02 1.71 -1.55
CA ASP A 66 10.13 1.67 -0.59
C ASP A 66 9.87 2.60 0.60
N GLU A 67 9.39 3.84 0.36
CA GLU A 67 9.10 4.76 1.46
C GLU A 67 7.89 4.34 2.30
N VAL A 68 6.89 3.70 1.70
CA VAL A 68 5.76 3.10 2.40
C VAL A 68 6.25 1.96 3.28
N GLN A 69 7.12 1.09 2.75
CA GLN A 69 7.75 0.04 3.55
C GLN A 69 8.46 0.65 4.76
N GLU A 70 9.34 1.64 4.53
CA GLU A 70 10.06 2.31 5.60
C GLU A 70 9.10 2.94 6.62
N LEU A 71 8.01 3.59 6.18
CA LEU A 71 6.98 4.14 7.06
C LEU A 71 6.24 3.09 7.90
N LEU A 72 6.00 1.91 7.33
CA LEU A 72 5.42 0.80 8.07
C LEU A 72 6.43 0.23 9.08
N GLU A 73 7.72 0.16 8.73
CA GLU A 73 8.80 -0.29 9.63
C GLU A 73 9.04 0.70 10.78
N ASP A 74 9.02 2.00 10.49
CA ASP A 74 9.22 3.09 11.46
C ASP A 74 8.05 3.22 12.45
N ASN A 75 6.96 2.46 12.27
CA ASN A 75 5.82 2.38 13.19
C ASN A 75 5.22 3.76 13.53
N VAL A 76 5.12 4.66 12.55
CA VAL A 76 4.66 6.03 12.78
C VAL A 76 3.14 6.07 13.01
N GLY A 77 2.72 6.15 14.27
CA GLY A 77 1.34 6.44 14.66
C GLY A 77 0.39 5.24 14.55
N VAL A 78 -0.62 5.33 13.68
CA VAL A 78 -1.73 4.35 13.54
C VAL A 78 -1.26 3.03 12.91
N LEU A 79 -0.03 2.98 12.39
CA LEU A 79 0.64 1.81 11.81
C LEU A 79 1.37 0.94 12.86
N LYS A 80 1.26 1.27 14.15
CA LYS A 80 1.80 0.46 15.26
C LYS A 80 1.19 -0.93 15.27
N GLY A 81 1.94 -1.93 14.81
CA GLY A 81 1.52 -3.33 14.89
C GLY A 81 1.83 -4.19 13.67
N VAL A 82 2.32 -3.61 12.57
CA VAL A 82 2.78 -4.40 11.41
C VAL A 82 4.26 -4.71 11.60
N PRO A 83 4.65 -5.95 11.95
CA PRO A 83 6.07 -6.32 11.92
C PRO A 83 6.56 -6.31 10.48
N ALA A 84 7.75 -5.75 10.24
CA ALA A 84 8.43 -5.73 8.93
C ALA A 84 8.44 -7.09 8.20
N LYS A 85 8.46 -8.18 8.99
CA LYS A 85 8.42 -9.57 8.53
C LYS A 85 7.13 -9.95 7.79
N ASN A 86 6.07 -9.16 7.95
CA ASN A 86 4.75 -9.42 7.38
C ASN A 86 4.46 -8.47 6.20
N ILE A 87 5.45 -7.67 5.77
CA ILE A 87 5.34 -6.80 4.60
C ILE A 87 5.85 -7.57 3.39
N SER A 88 5.06 -7.61 2.31
CA SER A 88 5.43 -8.23 1.05
C SER A 88 5.31 -7.22 -0.08
N ILE A 89 6.43 -6.92 -0.74
CA ILE A 89 6.45 -6.04 -1.91
C ILE A 89 6.30 -6.89 -3.17
N VAL A 90 5.28 -6.58 -3.95
CA VAL A 90 5.02 -7.21 -5.24
C VAL A 90 5.14 -6.16 -6.32
N GLU A 91 6.17 -6.27 -7.15
CA GLU A 91 6.32 -5.42 -8.33
C GLU A 91 5.56 -6.03 -9.51
N GLU A 92 4.40 -5.47 -9.81
CA GLU A 92 3.62 -5.84 -10.99
C GLU A 92 4.11 -5.02 -12.19
N LYS A 93 5.32 -5.35 -12.68
CA LYS A 93 5.75 -4.95 -14.02
C LYS A 93 4.88 -5.70 -15.00
N LYS A 94 3.82 -5.03 -15.48
CA LYS A 94 2.90 -5.46 -16.54
C LYS A 94 3.43 -6.65 -17.36
N LYS A 95 3.30 -7.87 -16.83
CA LYS A 95 3.32 -9.05 -17.68
C LYS A 95 1.95 -9.00 -18.33
N LYS A 96 1.96 -8.82 -19.65
CA LYS A 96 0.81 -9.13 -20.50
C LYS A 96 0.12 -10.35 -19.89
N ALA A 97 -1.14 -10.19 -19.48
CA ALA A 97 -2.05 -11.31 -19.44
C ALA A 97 -2.04 -11.85 -20.88
N GLY A 98 -1.23 -12.88 -21.11
CA GLY A 98 -1.37 -13.74 -22.27
C GLY A 98 -2.57 -14.59 -21.98
N GLU A 99 -3.68 -14.22 -22.61
CA GLU A 99 -4.65 -15.22 -23.06
C GLU A 99 -4.12 -15.84 -24.35
#